data_AF-A0A4R2NLC6-F1
#
_entry.id   AF-A0A4R2NLC6-F1
#
_cell.length_a   1.000
_cell.length_b   1.000
_cell.length_c   1.000
_cell.angle_alpha   90.00
_cell.angle_beta   90.00
_cell.angle_gamma   90.00
#
_symmetry.space_group_name_H-M   'P 1'
#
loop_
_entity.id
_entity.type
_entity.pdbx_description
1 polymer ?
#
loop_
_entity_poly.entity_id
_entity_poly.type
_entity_poly.pdbx_seq_one_letter_code
_entity_poly.pdbx_strand_id
1 'polypeptide(L)'
;MNKILTLSILIFLSFLNFGNSSELKAQDKTEYEKNLNIASELYLEKKKIPKSILIKLVPENDSEFGAYYATTGPDHKMGETDFFYETTRLIFEKVTSEKIPQFYLPSLNLASYADGEYAEEFLEYLELIINSDKEKFCNSLSKIKHKNRNPIKYYSELNKCE
;
A
#
# COMPACT_ATOMS: atom_id res chain seq x y z
N MET A 1 -26.46 -58.83 -48.78
CA MET A 1 -26.49 -58.95 -47.30
C MET A 1 -25.39 -58.06 -46.73
N ASN A 2 -25.75 -56.85 -46.35
CA ASN A 2 -24.88 -55.93 -45.61
C ASN A 2 -24.64 -56.49 -44.21
N LYS A 3 -23.38 -56.56 -43.78
CA LYS A 3 -23.03 -56.61 -42.36
C LYS A 3 -22.25 -55.34 -42.02
N ILE A 4 -22.92 -54.55 -41.19
CA ILE A 4 -22.57 -53.26 -40.62
C ILE A 4 -21.64 -53.49 -39.42
N LEU A 5 -20.70 -52.55 -39.22
CA LEU A 5 -19.96 -52.11 -38.00
C LEU A 5 -19.56 -53.18 -36.96
N THR A 6 -18.36 -53.13 -36.39
CA THR A 6 -17.97 -52.06 -35.46
C THR A 6 -16.46 -51.87 -35.41
N LEU A 7 -16.02 -50.64 -35.66
CA LEU A 7 -14.67 -50.16 -35.44
C LEU A 7 -14.55 -49.75 -33.95
N SER A 8 -13.85 -50.55 -33.15
CA SER A 8 -13.54 -50.19 -31.77
C SER A 8 -12.39 -49.18 -31.75
N ILE A 9 -12.73 -47.90 -31.88
CA ILE A 9 -11.81 -46.78 -31.62
C ILE A 9 -11.59 -46.74 -30.10
N LEU A 10 -10.46 -47.31 -29.64
CA LEU A 10 -9.94 -47.07 -28.29
C LEU A 10 -9.29 -45.68 -28.28
N ILE A 11 -10.06 -44.66 -27.91
CA ILE A 11 -9.52 -43.38 -27.46
C ILE A 11 -9.01 -43.62 -26.03
N PHE A 12 -7.70 -43.79 -25.87
CA PHE A 12 -7.05 -43.57 -24.57
C PHE A 12 -7.10 -42.06 -24.31
N LEU A 13 -8.16 -41.62 -23.64
CA LEU A 13 -8.22 -40.28 -23.05
C LEU A 13 -7.09 -40.18 -22.03
N SER A 14 -6.18 -39.27 -22.36
CA SER A 14 -5.21 -38.65 -21.48
C SER A 14 -5.87 -38.19 -20.18
N PHE A 15 -5.70 -38.97 -19.12
CA PHE A 15 -5.72 -38.45 -17.77
C PHE A 15 -4.28 -38.44 -17.26
N LEU A 16 -3.52 -37.47 -17.77
CA LEU A 16 -2.46 -36.90 -16.96
C LEU A 16 -3.17 -36.38 -15.71
N ASN A 17 -3.04 -37.12 -14.61
CA ASN A 17 -3.23 -36.57 -13.29
C ASN A 17 -2.23 -35.43 -13.15
N PHE A 18 -2.63 -34.24 -13.60
CA PHE A 18 -2.19 -33.01 -12.97
C PHE A 18 -2.75 -33.11 -11.55
N GLY A 19 -2.00 -33.82 -10.70
CA GLY A 19 -2.13 -33.69 -9.27
C GLY A 19 -2.03 -32.21 -9.01
N ASN A 20 -3.16 -31.64 -8.60
CA ASN A 20 -3.29 -30.26 -8.20
C ASN A 20 -2.23 -30.02 -7.13
N SER A 21 -1.06 -29.53 -7.53
CA SER A 21 -0.07 -28.99 -6.62
C SER A 21 -0.55 -27.59 -6.22
N SER A 22 -1.72 -27.54 -5.58
CA SER A 22 -2.08 -26.43 -4.71
C SER A 22 -1.59 -26.75 -3.30
N GLU A 23 -0.37 -27.28 -3.17
CA GLU A 23 0.47 -26.88 -2.05
C GLU A 23 0.82 -25.42 -2.32
N LEU A 24 -0.09 -24.57 -1.88
CA LEU A 24 0.10 -23.14 -1.74
C LEU A 24 1.49 -22.95 -1.13
N LYS A 25 2.37 -22.32 -1.90
CA LYS A 25 3.57 -21.69 -1.37
C LYS A 25 3.10 -20.78 -0.24
N ALA A 26 3.25 -21.23 1.01
CA ALA A 26 3.30 -20.35 2.15
C ALA A 26 4.59 -19.54 1.98
N GLN A 27 4.56 -18.59 1.05
CA GLN A 27 5.59 -17.60 0.88
C GLN A 27 5.56 -16.80 2.19
N ASP A 28 6.69 -16.79 2.90
CA ASP A 28 6.79 -16.10 4.18
C ASP A 28 6.38 -14.64 3.97
N LYS A 29 5.17 -14.30 4.45
CA LYS A 29 4.65 -12.94 4.35
C LYS A 29 5.64 -11.99 5.02
N THR A 30 5.95 -10.90 4.35
CA THR A 30 6.81 -9.86 4.92
C THR A 30 6.18 -9.27 6.18
N GLU A 31 6.97 -8.64 7.05
CA GLU A 31 6.39 -7.93 8.20
C GLU A 31 5.39 -6.85 7.73
N TYR A 32 5.68 -6.17 6.63
CA TYR A 32 4.79 -5.19 6.03
C TYR A 32 3.44 -5.81 5.65
N GLU A 33 3.43 -6.89 4.88
CA GLU A 33 2.21 -7.61 4.48
C GLU A 33 1.41 -8.11 5.69
N LYS A 34 2.08 -8.55 6.76
CA LYS A 34 1.39 -8.94 8.00
C LYS A 34 0.65 -7.74 8.61
N ASN A 35 1.29 -6.58 8.71
CA ASN A 35 0.64 -5.37 9.25
C ASN A 35 -0.48 -4.84 8.34
N LEU A 36 -0.29 -4.91 7.02
CA LEU A 36 -1.31 -4.53 6.04
C LEU A 36 -2.56 -5.43 6.17
N ASN A 37 -2.37 -6.74 6.34
CA ASN A 37 -3.47 -7.68 6.58
C ASN A 37 -4.19 -7.39 7.91
N ILE A 38 -3.45 -7.19 9.00
CA ILE A 38 -4.03 -6.84 10.32
C ILE A 38 -4.86 -5.56 10.22
N ALA A 39 -4.32 -4.52 9.56
CA ALA A 39 -5.06 -3.27 9.38
C ALA A 39 -6.33 -3.47 8.54
N SER A 40 -6.25 -4.24 7.46
CA SER A 40 -7.39 -4.55 6.59
C SER A 40 -8.49 -5.31 7.34
N GLU A 41 -8.13 -6.30 8.15
CA GLU A 41 -9.08 -7.04 9.00
C GLU A 41 -9.77 -6.13 10.01
N LEU A 42 -8.99 -5.31 10.73
CA LEU A 42 -9.54 -4.34 11.68
C LEU A 42 -10.47 -3.34 10.99
N TYR A 43 -10.09 -2.85 9.81
CA TYR A 43 -10.90 -1.92 9.03
C TYR A 43 -12.25 -2.52 8.61
N LEU A 44 -12.23 -3.75 8.06
CA LEU A 44 -13.45 -4.47 7.68
C LEU A 44 -14.38 -4.72 8.86
N GLU A 45 -13.81 -5.03 10.03
CA GLU A 45 -14.56 -5.21 11.27
C GLU A 45 -15.01 -3.88 11.90
N LYS A 46 -14.73 -2.74 11.26
CA LYS A 46 -14.99 -1.38 11.77
C LYS A 46 -14.36 -1.14 13.15
N LYS A 47 -13.23 -1.80 13.42
CA LYS A 47 -12.44 -1.64 14.64
C LYS A 47 -11.38 -0.57 14.43
N LYS A 48 -11.06 0.14 15.51
CA LYS A 48 -9.98 1.14 15.50
C LYS A 48 -8.64 0.45 15.23
N ILE A 49 -7.93 0.91 14.19
CA ILE A 49 -6.57 0.47 13.90
C ILE A 49 -5.61 1.05 14.97
N PRO A 50 -4.83 0.23 15.70
CA PRO A 50 -3.86 0.72 16.67
C PRO A 50 -2.79 1.60 16.01
N LYS A 51 -2.30 2.61 16.74
CA LYS A 51 -1.21 3.49 16.26
C LYS A 51 0.05 2.72 15.84
N SER A 52 0.37 1.64 16.56
CA SER A 52 1.51 0.77 16.27
C SER A 52 1.37 -0.02 14.96
N ILE A 53 0.15 -0.29 14.51
CA ILE A 53 -0.11 -0.91 13.21
C ILE A 53 -0.16 0.16 12.13
N LEU A 54 -0.87 1.27 12.39
CA LEU A 54 -1.01 2.37 11.44
C LEU A 54 0.34 2.95 10.97
N ILE A 55 1.28 3.14 11.90
CA ILE A 55 2.63 3.63 11.54
C ILE A 55 3.40 2.61 10.67
N LYS A 56 3.14 1.31 10.82
CA LYS A 56 3.73 0.24 10.04
C LYS A 56 3.09 0.06 8.66
N LEU A 57 2.04 0.81 8.35
CA LEU A 57 1.50 0.90 6.99
C LEU A 57 2.29 1.87 6.12
N VAL A 58 3.13 2.74 6.69
CA VAL A 58 3.97 3.64 5.89
C VAL A 58 5.05 2.83 5.17
N PRO A 59 5.04 2.81 3.82
CA PRO A 59 5.96 1.96 3.06
C PRO A 59 7.42 2.41 3.17
N GLU A 60 8.31 1.42 3.27
CA GLU A 60 9.75 1.65 3.33
C GLU A 60 10.40 1.71 1.94
N ASN A 61 9.77 1.13 0.93
CA ASN A 61 10.27 1.01 -0.43
C ASN A 61 9.11 0.94 -1.45
N ASP A 62 9.45 1.02 -2.73
CA ASP A 62 8.47 1.01 -3.84
C ASP A 62 7.64 -0.30 -3.88
N SER A 63 8.18 -1.44 -3.43
CA SER A 63 7.45 -2.71 -3.38
C SER A 63 6.36 -2.70 -2.31
N GLU A 64 6.65 -2.17 -1.13
CA GLU A 64 5.67 -2.02 -0.06
C GLU A 64 4.60 -0.99 -0.44
N PHE A 65 5.00 0.10 -1.11
CA PHE A 65 4.04 1.08 -1.61
C PHE A 65 3.14 0.46 -2.68
N GLY A 66 3.70 -0.34 -3.58
CA GLY A 66 2.93 -1.11 -4.55
C GLY A 66 1.92 -2.06 -3.90
N ALA A 67 2.30 -2.74 -2.81
CA ALA A 67 1.38 -3.61 -2.06
C ALA A 67 0.26 -2.82 -1.35
N TYR A 68 0.57 -1.67 -0.78
CA TYR A 68 -0.43 -0.79 -0.16
C TYR A 68 -1.38 -0.19 -1.20
N TYR A 69 -0.83 0.32 -2.29
CA TYR A 69 -1.59 0.89 -3.38
C TYR A 69 -2.46 -0.17 -4.07
N ALA A 70 -1.98 -1.40 -4.23
CA ALA A 70 -2.78 -2.50 -4.79
C ALA A 70 -4.07 -2.79 -4.00
N THR A 71 -4.21 -2.27 -2.77
CA THR A 71 -5.47 -2.38 -2.02
C THR A 71 -6.63 -1.61 -2.65
N THR A 72 -6.36 -0.66 -3.56
CA THR A 72 -7.37 0.05 -4.38
C THR A 72 -7.82 -0.76 -5.59
N GLY A 73 -7.10 -1.83 -5.94
CA GLY A 73 -7.38 -2.61 -7.16
C GLY A 73 -8.71 -3.38 -7.07
N PRO A 74 -9.43 -3.54 -8.19
CA PRO A 74 -10.75 -4.20 -8.20
C PRO A 74 -10.69 -5.68 -7.79
N ASP A 75 -9.54 -6.34 -7.97
CA ASP A 75 -9.33 -7.74 -7.58
C ASP A 75 -8.93 -7.89 -6.10
N HIS A 76 -8.73 -6.78 -5.38
CA HIS A 76 -8.37 -6.80 -3.96
C HIS A 76 -9.61 -6.67 -3.08
N LYS A 77 -9.66 -7.40 -1.96
CA LYS A 77 -10.80 -7.36 -1.01
C LYS A 77 -11.11 -5.95 -0.48
N MET A 78 -10.10 -5.07 -0.45
CA MET A 78 -10.25 -3.67 -0.04
C MET A 78 -10.66 -2.74 -1.18
N GLY A 79 -10.63 -3.16 -2.44
CA GLY A 79 -10.87 -2.31 -3.60
C GLY A 79 -12.30 -1.76 -3.69
N GLU A 80 -13.25 -2.42 -3.03
CA GLU A 80 -14.64 -1.95 -2.88
C GLU A 80 -14.82 -0.99 -1.68
N THR A 81 -13.74 -0.60 -1.02
CA THR A 81 -13.75 0.22 0.20
C THR A 81 -12.79 1.39 0.09
N ASP A 82 -12.91 2.35 1.01
CA ASP A 82 -12.00 3.51 1.09
C ASP A 82 -10.74 3.22 1.93
N PHE A 83 -10.36 1.95 2.13
CA PHE A 83 -9.27 1.56 3.04
C PHE A 83 -7.97 2.34 2.80
N PHE A 84 -7.52 2.43 1.55
CA PHE A 84 -6.30 3.13 1.18
C PHE A 84 -6.37 4.63 1.55
N TYR A 85 -7.46 5.30 1.20
CA TYR A 85 -7.66 6.73 1.47
C TYR A 85 -7.79 6.98 2.96
N GLU A 86 -8.66 6.23 3.64
CA GLU A 86 -8.93 6.39 5.06
C GLU A 86 -7.67 6.14 5.90
N THR A 87 -6.89 5.10 5.59
CA THR A 87 -5.67 4.82 6.36
C THR A 87 -4.54 5.80 6.05
N THR A 88 -4.44 6.28 4.81
CA THR A 88 -3.53 7.37 4.42
C THR A 88 -3.88 8.66 5.18
N ARG A 89 -5.15 9.05 5.15
CA ARG A 89 -5.67 10.20 5.89
C ARG A 89 -5.40 10.08 7.39
N LEU A 90 -5.71 8.93 7.98
CA LEU A 90 -5.47 8.68 9.40
C LEU A 90 -3.99 8.83 9.78
N ILE A 91 -3.05 8.45 8.90
CA ILE A 91 -1.61 8.64 9.11
C ILE A 91 -1.28 10.13 9.17
N PHE A 92 -1.73 10.91 8.19
CA PHE A 92 -1.48 12.35 8.14
C PHE A 92 -2.15 13.11 9.29
N GLU A 93 -3.37 12.77 9.65
CA GLU A 93 -4.09 13.39 10.76
C GLU A 93 -3.42 13.15 12.12
N LYS A 94 -2.60 12.10 12.27
CA LYS A 94 -1.78 11.93 13.47
C LYS A 94 -0.81 13.08 13.68
N VAL A 95 -0.29 13.68 12.61
CA VAL A 95 0.63 14.82 12.72
C VAL A 95 -0.09 16.16 12.59
N THR A 96 -1.05 16.30 11.68
CA THR A 96 -1.70 17.59 11.42
C THR A 96 -2.75 17.96 12.47
N SER A 97 -3.57 17.01 12.91
CA SER A 97 -4.68 17.24 13.86
C SER A 97 -4.32 16.83 15.29
N GLU A 98 -3.82 15.60 15.47
CA GLU A 98 -3.52 15.06 16.82
C GLU A 98 -2.14 15.48 17.36
N LYS A 99 -1.29 16.10 16.52
CA LYS A 99 0.06 16.57 16.88
C LYS A 99 0.97 15.48 17.50
N ILE A 100 0.82 14.23 17.08
CA ILE A 100 1.59 13.08 17.56
C ILE A 100 2.97 13.03 16.86
N PRO A 101 4.08 13.33 17.56
CA PRO A 101 5.38 13.52 16.91
C PRO A 101 5.92 12.28 16.20
N GLN A 102 5.58 11.08 16.69
CA GLN A 102 6.07 9.82 16.12
C GLN A 102 5.59 9.56 14.68
N PHE A 103 4.52 10.24 14.24
CA PHE A 103 4.00 10.15 12.87
C PHE A 103 4.58 11.21 11.93
N TYR A 104 5.38 12.15 12.42
CA TYR A 104 5.90 13.24 11.61
C TYR A 104 6.75 12.75 10.44
N LEU A 105 7.84 12.03 10.73
CA LEU A 105 8.71 11.48 9.68
C LEU A 105 8.00 10.41 8.82
N PRO A 106 7.21 9.48 9.40
CA PRO A 106 6.41 8.57 8.59
C PRO A 106 5.48 9.27 7.59
N SER A 107 4.82 10.37 7.98
CA SER A 107 3.94 11.12 7.08
C SER A 107 4.72 11.76 5.93
N LEU A 108 5.91 12.32 6.19
CA LEU A 108 6.79 12.84 5.14
C LEU A 108 7.30 11.74 4.20
N ASN A 109 7.60 10.56 4.73
CA ASN A 109 7.97 9.39 3.91
C ASN A 109 6.80 8.90 3.06
N LEU A 110 5.59 8.86 3.61
CA LEU A 110 4.40 8.51 2.83
C LEU A 110 4.14 9.53 1.72
N ALA A 111 4.24 10.83 2.04
CA ALA A 111 4.13 11.92 1.08
C ALA A 111 5.10 11.81 -0.10
N SER A 112 6.27 11.18 0.09
CA SER A 112 7.26 11.01 -0.98
C SER A 112 6.88 10.01 -2.09
N TYR A 113 5.78 9.27 -1.90
CA TYR A 113 5.19 8.39 -2.91
C TYR A 113 4.00 9.01 -3.64
N ALA A 114 3.63 10.26 -3.33
CA ALA A 114 2.49 10.92 -3.97
C ALA A 114 2.76 11.12 -5.47
N ASP A 115 1.98 10.43 -6.29
CA ASP A 115 2.05 10.49 -7.75
C ASP A 115 0.66 10.26 -8.36
N GLY A 116 0.45 10.77 -9.57
CA GLY A 116 -0.74 10.52 -10.39
C GLY A 116 -2.05 10.99 -9.77
N GLU A 117 -3.09 10.15 -9.93
CA GLU A 117 -4.49 10.45 -9.62
C GLU A 117 -4.75 10.78 -8.14
N TYR A 118 -3.88 10.33 -7.22
CA TYR A 118 -4.09 10.43 -5.78
C TYR A 118 -3.13 11.42 -5.11
N ALA A 119 -2.41 12.20 -5.91
CA ALA A 119 -1.45 13.16 -5.40
C ALA A 119 -2.11 14.28 -4.59
N GLU A 120 -3.35 14.67 -4.91
CA GLU A 120 -4.01 15.85 -4.31
C GLU A 120 -4.10 15.77 -2.77
N GLU A 121 -4.69 14.71 -2.21
CA GLU A 121 -4.82 14.58 -0.75
C GLU A 121 -3.45 14.50 -0.05
N PHE A 122 -2.48 13.83 -0.67
CA PHE A 122 -1.11 13.79 -0.15
C PHE A 122 -0.47 15.17 -0.13
N LEU A 123 -0.68 15.98 -1.17
CA LEU A 123 -0.16 17.34 -1.30
C LEU A 123 -0.80 18.27 -0.25
N GLU A 124 -2.12 18.21 -0.08
CA GLU A 124 -2.84 19.02 0.92
C GLU A 124 -2.28 18.78 2.33
N TYR A 125 -2.14 17.51 2.73
CA TYR A 125 -1.58 17.18 4.04
C TYR A 125 -0.10 17.54 4.16
N LEU A 126 0.68 17.36 3.10
CA LEU A 126 2.09 17.77 3.08
C LEU A 126 2.23 19.29 3.28
N GLU A 127 1.42 20.08 2.59
CA GLU A 127 1.37 21.55 2.77
C GLU A 127 0.99 21.92 4.20
N LEU A 128 0.00 21.26 4.80
CA LEU A 128 -0.38 21.50 6.20
C LEU A 128 0.77 21.20 7.16
N ILE A 129 1.50 20.10 6.95
CA ILE A 129 2.67 19.75 7.76
C ILE A 129 3.76 20.82 7.62
N ILE A 130 4.11 21.20 6.39
CA ILE A 130 5.16 22.19 6.11
C ILE A 130 4.78 23.56 6.68
N ASN A 131 3.56 24.02 6.44
CA ASN A 131 3.09 25.32 6.91
C ASN A 131 2.98 25.41 8.43
N SER A 132 2.81 24.27 9.11
CA SER A 132 2.82 24.23 10.58
C SER A 132 4.19 24.50 11.18
N ASP A 133 5.27 24.06 10.54
CA ASP A 133 6.65 24.24 11.00
C ASP A 133 7.65 24.00 9.85
N LYS A 134 7.95 25.06 9.11
CA LYS A 134 8.82 25.02 7.92
C LYS A 134 10.25 24.62 8.28
N GLU A 135 10.75 25.12 9.40
CA GLU A 135 12.12 24.84 9.85
C GLU A 135 12.25 23.35 10.19
N LYS A 136 11.28 22.78 10.90
CA LYS A 136 11.25 21.35 11.18
C LYS A 136 11.14 20.50 9.92
N PHE A 137 10.40 20.95 8.89
CA PHE A 137 10.40 20.28 7.59
C PHE A 137 11.79 20.27 6.96
N CYS A 138 12.44 21.42 6.82
CA CYS A 138 13.80 21.52 6.27
C CYS A 138 14.81 20.66 7.05
N ASN A 139 14.79 20.73 8.38
CA ASN A 139 15.66 19.95 9.26
C ASN A 139 15.41 18.43 9.16
N SER A 140 14.26 18.01 8.64
CA SER A 140 13.89 16.60 8.49
C SER A 140 14.24 16.02 7.12
N LEU A 141 14.60 16.85 6.12
CA LEU A 141 14.85 16.39 4.75
C LEU A 141 15.90 15.28 4.66
N SER A 142 16.96 15.36 5.49
CA SER A 142 18.03 14.35 5.54
C SER A 142 17.54 12.95 5.97
N LYS A 143 16.37 12.85 6.60
CA LYS A 143 15.79 11.61 7.12
C LYS A 143 14.68 11.04 6.22
N ILE A 144 14.23 11.80 5.21
CA ILE A 144 13.18 11.37 4.29
C ILE A 144 13.80 10.44 3.24
N LYS A 145 13.26 9.23 3.09
CA LYS A 145 13.83 8.16 2.26
C LYS A 145 13.96 8.59 0.79
N HIS A 146 12.90 9.17 0.23
CA HIS A 146 12.86 9.61 -1.17
C HIS A 146 12.84 11.12 -1.32
N LYS A 147 13.67 11.85 -0.55
CA LYS A 147 13.67 13.33 -0.52
C LYS A 147 13.86 14.02 -1.88
N ASN A 148 14.51 13.33 -2.82
CA ASN A 148 14.80 13.86 -4.16
C ASN A 148 13.64 13.64 -5.16
N ARG A 149 12.56 12.94 -4.77
CA ARG A 149 11.36 12.75 -5.57
C ARG A 149 10.35 13.87 -5.28
N ASN A 150 9.52 14.18 -6.26
CA ASN A 150 8.33 14.98 -6.01
C ASN A 150 7.37 14.18 -5.13
N PRO A 151 6.60 14.83 -4.24
CA PRO A 151 6.52 16.28 -4.02
C PRO A 151 7.57 16.85 -3.05
N ILE A 152 8.33 16.01 -2.34
CA ILE A 152 9.29 16.48 -1.32
C ILE A 152 10.34 17.41 -1.92
N LYS A 153 10.91 17.06 -3.08
CA LYS A 153 11.87 17.90 -3.79
C LYS A 153 11.30 19.28 -4.08
N TYR A 154 10.13 19.35 -4.72
CA TYR A 154 9.44 20.60 -5.03
C TYR A 154 9.30 21.49 -3.79
N TYR A 155 8.80 20.94 -2.68
CA TYR A 155 8.61 21.73 -1.47
C TYR A 155 9.92 22.14 -0.78
N SER A 156 10.97 21.33 -0.88
CA SER A 156 12.29 21.70 -0.36
C SER A 156 12.88 22.90 -1.12
N GLU A 157 12.74 22.91 -2.45
CA GLU A 157 13.19 24.00 -3.32
C GLU A 157 12.33 25.26 -3.09
N LEU A 158 11.01 25.10 -2.99
CA LEU A 158 10.07 26.20 -2.74
C LEU A 158 10.35 26.90 -1.41
N ASN A 159 10.69 26.15 -0.35
CA ASN A 159 10.97 26.69 0.97
C ASN A 159 12.44 27.06 1.20
N LYS A 160 13.30 26.91 0.17
CA LYS A 160 14.74 27.20 0.25
C LYS A 160 15.42 26.49 1.43
N CYS A 161 15.11 25.21 1.63
CA CYS A 161 15.79 24.43 2.65
C CYS A 161 17.27 24.26 2.27
N GLU A 162 18.16 24.79 3.10
CA GLU A 162 19.63 24.75 2.93
C GLU A 162 20.24 23.37 3.25
#